data_AF-A0A562PMM7-F1
#
_entry.id   AF-A0A562PMM7-F1
#
_cell.length_a   1.000
_cell.length_b   1.000
_cell.length_c   1.000
_cell.angle_alpha   90.00
_cell.angle_beta   90.00
_cell.angle_gamma   90.00
#
_symmetry.space_group_name_H-M   'P 1'
#
loop_
_entity.id
_entity.type
_entity.pdbx_description
1 polymer ?
#
loop_
_entity_poly.entity_id
_entity_poly.type
_entity_poly.pdbx_seq_one_letter_code
_entity_poly.pdbx_strand_id
1 'polypeptide(L)'
;MEKELHEQYEYARRRIKQKKRLYFHFVLFVLGSLLLFIANKFFEIAVDSNWSIWVITIWLFLFILHFIKIFITDRFMNKNWEREQIDRLVALQQKKLDQLQTQVNNDELK
;
A
#
# COMPACT_ATOMS: atom_id res chain seq x y z
N MET A 1 19.46 17.65 -17.37
CA MET A 1 18.12 18.11 -16.94
C MET A 1 17.02 17.10 -17.26
N GLU A 2 16.65 16.81 -18.51
CA GLU A 2 15.54 15.86 -18.79
C GLU A 2 15.78 14.43 -18.28
N LYS A 3 17.02 13.92 -18.42
CA LYS A 3 17.39 12.57 -17.93
C LYS A 3 17.29 12.43 -16.41
N GLU A 4 17.74 13.44 -15.67
CA GLU A 4 17.64 13.45 -14.20
C GLU A 4 16.20 13.51 -13.71
N LEU A 5 15.36 14.34 -14.33
CA LEU A 5 13.93 14.41 -14.00
C LEU A 5 13.25 13.05 -14.23
N HIS A 6 13.57 12.40 -15.34
CA HIS A 6 13.05 11.07 -15.66
C HIS A 6 13.48 10.02 -14.62
N GLU A 7 14.74 10.03 -14.20
CA GLU A 7 15.25 9.12 -13.18
C GLU A 7 14.63 9.36 -11.80
N GLN A 8 14.45 10.61 -11.39
CA GLN A 8 13.75 10.96 -10.13
C GLN A 8 12.30 10.47 -10.13
N TYR A 9 11.61 10.65 -11.27
CA TYR A 9 10.25 10.17 -11.45
C TYR A 9 10.17 8.63 -11.38
N GLU A 10 11.05 7.92 -12.10
CA GLU A 10 11.09 6.46 -12.08
C GLU A 10 11.43 5.91 -10.68
N TYR A 11 12.32 6.57 -9.95
CA TYR A 11 12.60 6.24 -8.56
C TYR A 11 11.35 6.41 -7.68
N ALA A 12 10.70 7.57 -7.76
CA ALA A 12 9.48 7.86 -6.99
C ALA A 12 8.40 6.81 -7.27
N ARG A 13 8.16 6.50 -8.54
CA ARG A 13 7.22 5.48 -8.99
C ARG A 13 7.50 4.10 -8.40
N ARG A 14 8.76 3.65 -8.43
CA ARG A 14 9.16 2.36 -7.82
C ARG A 14 8.87 2.32 -6.33
N ARG A 15 9.13 3.42 -5.61
CA ARG A 15 8.85 3.53 -4.17
C ARG A 15 7.35 3.48 -3.85
N ILE A 16 6.53 4.15 -4.65
CA ILE A 16 5.07 4.10 -4.49
C ILE A 16 4.53 2.69 -4.76
N LYS A 17 5.05 1.98 -5.78
CA LYS A 17 4.67 0.57 -6.03
C LYS A 17 5.01 -0.35 -4.85
N GLN A 18 6.16 -0.15 -4.20
CA GLN A 18 6.52 -0.90 -2.99
C GLN A 18 5.57 -0.61 -1.83
N LYS A 19 5.23 0.65 -1.58
CA LYS A 19 4.24 1.04 -0.57
C LYS A 19 2.89 0.40 -0.84
N LYS A 20 2.41 0.43 -2.09
CA LYS A 20 1.16 -0.21 -2.51
C LYS A 20 1.13 -1.70 -2.16
N ARG A 21 2.23 -2.41 -2.43
CA ARG A 21 2.33 -3.83 -2.08
C ARG A 21 2.31 -4.05 -0.57
N LEU A 22 3.02 -3.23 0.21
CA LEU A 22 3.03 -3.33 1.67
C LEU A 22 1.65 -3.09 2.26
N TYR A 23 0.94 -2.04 1.82
CA TYR A 23 -0.43 -1.75 2.26
C TYR A 23 -1.38 -2.90 1.92
N PHE A 24 -1.27 -3.48 0.73
CA PHE A 24 -2.05 -4.66 0.38
C PHE A 24 -1.81 -5.82 1.35
N HIS A 25 -0.54 -6.13 1.66
CA HIS A 25 -0.22 -7.21 2.62
C HIS A 25 -0.70 -6.88 4.04
N PHE A 26 -0.60 -5.61 4.46
CA PHE A 26 -1.07 -5.16 5.77
C PHE A 26 -2.58 -5.31 5.91
N VAL A 27 -3.35 -4.84 4.92
CA VAL A 27 -4.81 -4.97 4.89
C VAL A 27 -5.20 -6.45 4.86
N LEU A 28 -4.57 -7.24 3.99
CA LEU A 28 -4.76 -8.69 3.91
C LEU A 28 -4.52 -9.37 5.26
N PHE A 29 -3.45 -9.01 5.97
CA PHE A 29 -3.09 -9.59 7.26
C PHE A 29 -4.10 -9.24 8.35
N VAL A 30 -4.49 -7.97 8.47
CA VAL A 30 -5.46 -7.52 9.49
C VAL A 30 -6.82 -8.19 9.29
N LEU A 31 -7.32 -8.23 8.06
CA LEU A 31 -8.60 -8.87 7.74
C LEU A 31 -8.54 -10.39 7.84
N GLY A 32 -7.44 -11.00 7.40
CA GLY A 32 -7.23 -12.43 7.56
C GLY A 32 -7.22 -12.82 9.03
N SER A 33 -6.54 -12.04 9.87
CA SER A 33 -6.55 -12.24 11.33
C SER A 33 -7.95 -12.06 11.93
N LEU A 34 -8.71 -11.04 11.51
CA LEU A 34 -10.07 -10.83 12.00
C LEU A 34 -11.01 -11.97 11.58
N LEU A 35 -10.88 -12.48 10.35
CA LEU A 35 -11.67 -13.59 9.87
C LEU A 35 -11.29 -14.88 10.59
N LEU A 36 -9.99 -15.16 10.81
CA LEU A 36 -9.54 -16.30 11.61
C LEU A 36 -10.04 -16.22 13.05
N PHE A 37 -10.09 -15.03 13.64
CA PHE A 37 -10.63 -14.82 14.99
C PHE A 37 -12.14 -15.13 15.05
N ILE A 38 -12.92 -14.66 14.07
CA ILE A 38 -14.35 -14.97 13.96
C ILE A 38 -14.53 -16.47 13.74
N ALA A 39 -13.77 -17.06 12.81
CA ALA A 39 -13.81 -18.49 12.52
C ALA A 39 -13.54 -19.30 13.79
N ASN A 40 -12.50 -18.97 14.56
CA ASN A 40 -12.18 -19.64 15.82
C ASN A 40 -13.33 -19.58 16.83
N LYS A 41 -13.96 -18.40 16.99
CA LYS A 41 -15.09 -18.23 17.93
C LYS A 41 -16.36 -18.98 17.48
N PHE A 42 -16.61 -19.05 16.18
CA PHE A 42 -17.70 -19.87 15.64
C PHE A 42 -17.37 -21.37 15.69
N PHE A 43 -16.09 -21.75 15.62
CA PHE A 43 -15.63 -23.14 15.69
C PHE A 43 -15.90 -23.78 17.06
N GLU A 44 -15.74 -23.02 18.15
CA GLU A 44 -16.06 -23.49 19.51
C GLU A 44 -17.54 -23.85 19.69
N ILE A 45 -18.42 -23.33 18.83
CA ILE A 45 -19.88 -23.55 18.91
C ILE A 45 -20.35 -24.66 17.94
N ALA A 46 -19.59 -24.98 16.88
CA ALA A 46 -20.06 -25.76 15.73
C ALA A 46 -19.41 -27.16 15.59
N VAL A 47 -19.18 -27.85 16.70
CA VAL A 47 -18.43 -29.14 16.74
C VAL A 47 -19.14 -30.30 16.02
N ASP A 48 -20.44 -30.22 15.73
CA ASP A 48 -21.16 -31.30 15.04
C ASP A 48 -21.20 -31.14 13.51
N SER A 49 -20.30 -31.85 12.83
CA SER A 49 -20.38 -32.42 11.45
C SER A 49 -20.83 -31.54 10.26
N ASN A 50 -20.68 -30.22 10.32
CA ASN A 50 -21.10 -29.34 9.21
C ASN A 50 -19.95 -28.98 8.25
N TRP A 51 -19.54 -29.93 7.41
CA TRP A 51 -18.54 -29.72 6.33
C TRP A 51 -18.91 -28.55 5.40
N SER A 52 -20.20 -28.28 5.22
CA SER A 52 -20.69 -27.15 4.42
C SER A 52 -20.30 -25.79 4.99
N ILE A 53 -20.22 -25.66 6.33
CA ILE A 53 -19.76 -24.42 6.98
C ILE A 53 -18.30 -24.15 6.63
N TRP A 54 -17.48 -25.21 6.53
CA TRP A 54 -16.07 -25.09 6.12
C TRP A 54 -15.94 -24.59 4.68
N VAL A 55 -16.71 -25.16 3.75
CA VAL A 55 -16.72 -24.73 2.35
C VAL A 55 -17.20 -23.29 2.21
N ILE A 56 -18.27 -22.92 2.91
CA ILE A 56 -18.82 -21.56 2.89
C ILE A 56 -17.83 -20.57 3.53
N THR A 57 -17.14 -20.94 4.62
CA THR A 57 -16.17 -20.07 5.29
C THR A 57 -14.95 -19.80 4.41
N ILE A 58 -14.40 -20.83 3.75
CA ILE A 58 -13.31 -20.65 2.77
C ILE A 58 -13.79 -19.76 1.62
N TRP A 59 -14.98 -20.01 1.07
CA TRP A 59 -15.49 -19.22 -0.04
C TRP A 59 -15.72 -17.76 0.35
N LEU A 60 -16.28 -17.51 1.52
CA LEU A 60 -16.49 -16.18 2.06
C LEU A 60 -15.15 -15.45 2.25
N PHE A 61 -14.14 -16.15 2.79
CA PHE A 61 -12.78 -15.61 2.92
C PHE A 61 -12.22 -15.18 1.57
N LEU A 62 -12.25 -16.06 0.56
CA LEU A 62 -11.78 -15.74 -0.79
C LEU A 62 -12.55 -14.56 -1.41
N PHE A 63 -13.86 -14.48 -1.17
CA PHE A 63 -14.71 -13.41 -1.69
C PHE A 63 -14.37 -12.06 -1.05
N ILE A 64 -14.16 -12.03 0.27
CA ILE A 64 -13.73 -10.83 1.01
C ILE A 64 -12.37 -10.36 0.48
N LEU A 65 -11.42 -11.28 0.28
CA LEU A 65 -10.12 -10.94 -0.29
C LEU A 65 -10.24 -10.32 -1.68
N HIS A 66 -11.06 -10.92 -2.55
CA HIS A 66 -11.26 -10.44 -3.91
C HIS A 66 -11.92 -9.05 -3.92
N PHE A 67 -12.95 -8.87 -3.07
CA PHE A 67 -13.65 -7.60 -2.90
C PHE A 67 -12.67 -6.50 -2.47
N ILE A 68 -11.85 -6.74 -1.46
CA ILE A 68 -10.94 -5.72 -0.93
C ILE A 68 -9.82 -5.38 -1.91
N LYS A 69 -9.29 -6.37 -2.63
CA LYS A 69 -8.30 -6.15 -3.69
C LYS A 69 -8.84 -5.19 -4.75
N ILE A 70 -10.09 -5.38 -5.19
CA ILE A 70 -10.69 -4.57 -6.27
C ILE A 70 -11.25 -3.26 -5.72
N PHE A 71 -12.04 -3.29 -4.65
CA PHE A 71 -12.75 -2.10 -4.15
C PHE A 71 -11.89 -1.15 -3.32
N ILE A 72 -10.98 -1.66 -2.49
CA ILE A 72 -10.15 -0.80 -1.62
C ILE A 72 -8.83 -0.50 -2.32
N THR A 73 -8.08 -1.52 -2.71
CA THR A 73 -6.72 -1.31 -3.22
C THR A 73 -6.72 -0.63 -4.59
N ASP A 74 -7.66 -0.97 -5.48
CA ASP A 74 -7.72 -0.38 -6.82
C ASP A 74 -8.35 1.01 -6.83
N ARG A 75 -9.39 1.24 -6.00
CA ARG A 75 -10.04 2.56 -5.88
C ARG A 75 -9.19 3.58 -5.13
N PHE A 76 -8.56 3.18 -4.01
CA PHE A 76 -7.76 4.08 -3.18
C PHE A 76 -6.41 4.40 -3.83
N MET A 77 -5.74 3.42 -4.43
CA MET A 77 -4.48 3.62 -5.15
C MET A 77 -4.70 3.56 -6.67
N ASN A 78 -5.62 4.41 -7.14
CA ASN A 78 -5.80 4.61 -8.56
C ASN A 78 -4.61 5.41 -9.15
N LYS A 79 -4.58 5.53 -10.47
CA LYS A 79 -3.50 6.20 -11.21
C LYS A 79 -3.32 7.69 -10.88
N ASN A 80 -4.37 8.37 -10.40
CA ASN A 80 -4.32 9.76 -9.97
C ASN A 80 -3.69 9.89 -8.59
N TRP A 81 -4.04 9.01 -7.65
CA TRP A 81 -3.35 8.96 -6.35
C TRP A 81 -1.85 8.67 -6.51
N GLU A 82 -1.49 7.75 -7.40
CA GLU A 82 -0.08 7.44 -7.69
C GLU A 82 0.67 8.67 -8.21
N ARG A 83 0.05 9.45 -9.13
CA ARG A 83 0.62 10.69 -9.65
C ARG A 83 0.78 11.76 -8.56
N GLU A 84 -0.24 11.99 -7.75
CA GLU A 84 -0.19 12.97 -6.66
C GLU A 84 0.94 12.66 -5.66
N GLN A 85 1.15 11.38 -5.34
CA GLN A 85 2.23 10.96 -4.45
C GLN A 85 3.61 11.14 -5.09
N ILE A 86 3.74 10.89 -6.40
CA ILE A 86 5.00 11.11 -7.13
C ILE A 86 5.31 12.60 -7.19
N ASP A 87 4.34 13.45 -7.56
CA ASP A 87 4.51 14.89 -7.66
C ASP A 87 4.91 15.50 -6.30
N ARG A 88 4.26 15.05 -5.22
CA ARG A 88 4.66 15.42 -3.84
C ARG A 88 6.10 15.01 -3.53
N LEU A 89 6.53 13.82 -3.94
CA LEU A 89 7.88 13.34 -3.65
C LEU A 89 8.94 14.13 -4.43
N VAL A 90 8.68 14.41 -5.71
CA VAL A 90 9.55 15.21 -6.57
C VAL A 90 9.66 16.65 -6.04
N ALA A 91 8.54 17.26 -5.64
CA ALA A 91 8.55 18.59 -5.03
C ALA A 91 9.38 18.65 -3.73
N LEU A 92 9.33 17.60 -2.91
CA LEU A 92 10.15 17.48 -1.70
C LEU A 92 11.64 17.32 -2.04
N GLN A 93 11.97 16.56 -3.09
CA GLN A 93 13.35 16.40 -3.56
C GLN A 93 13.91 17.74 -4.06
N GLN A 94 13.14 18.47 -4.88
CA GLN A 94 13.55 19.78 -5.38
C GLN A 94 13.80 20.77 -4.23
N LYS A 95 12.87 20.86 -3.28
CA LYS A 95 13.03 21.73 -2.10
C LYS A 95 14.29 21.40 -1.29
N LYS A 96 14.63 20.11 -1.18
CA LYS A 96 15.83 19.66 -0.46
C LYS A 96 17.11 19.99 -1.24
N LEU A 97 17.10 19.93 -2.56
CA LEU A 97 18.21 20.39 -3.41
C LEU A 97 18.44 21.89 -3.22
N ASP A 98 17.39 22.71 -3.25
CA ASP A 98 17.50 24.16 -3.07
C ASP A 98 18.10 24.51 -1.69
N GLN A 99 17.68 23.78 -0.64
CA GLN A 99 18.23 23.93 0.71
C GLN A 99 19.71 23.55 0.79
N LEU A 100 20.10 22.44 0.17
CA LEU A 100 21.51 22.01 0.13
C LEU A 100 22.37 23.00 -0.66
N GLN A 101 21.87 23.54 -1.77
CA GLN A 101 22.58 24.54 -2.55
C GLN A 101 22.76 25.86 -1.77
N THR A 102 21.75 26.25 -0.99
CA THR A 102 21.87 27.41 -0.09
C THR A 102 22.90 27.17 1.02
N GLN A 103 22.97 25.96 1.58
CA GLN A 103 23.97 25.60 2.60
C GLN A 103 25.38 25.62 2.02
N VAL A 104 25.60 24.99 0.87
CA VAL A 104 26.91 24.97 0.19
C VAL A 104 27.38 26.40 -0.12
N ASN A 105 26.52 27.24 -0.69
CA ASN A 105 26.88 28.63 -0.99
C ASN A 105 27.23 29.43 0.28
N ASN A 106 26.51 29.21 1.39
CA ASN A 106 26.78 29.88 2.66
C ASN A 106 28.07 29.37 3.34
N ASP A 107 28.43 28.11 3.14
CA ASP A 107 29.67 27.52 3.63
C ASP A 107 30.87 27.95 2.77
N GLU A 108 30.69 28.15 1.45
CA GLU A 108 31.72 28.71 0.55
C GLU A 108 31.95 30.23 0.75
N LEU A 109 30.96 30.95 1.31
CA LEU A 109 31.06 32.38 1.65
C LEU A 109 31.68 32.66 3.03
N LYS A 110 32.00 31.61 3.80
CA LYS A 110 32.68 31.68 5.11
C LYS A 110 34.17 31.41 5.00
#